data_AF-A0A7G3BKP4-F1
#
_entry.id   AF-A0A7G3BKP4-F1
#
_cell.length_a   1.000
_cell.length_b   1.000
_cell.length_c   1.000
_cell.angle_alpha   90.00
_cell.angle_beta   90.00
_cell.angle_gamma   90.00
#
_symmetry.space_group_name_H-M   'P 1'
#
loop_
_entity.id
_entity.type
_entity.pdbx_description
1 polymer ?
#
loop_
_entity_poly.entity_id
_entity_poly.type
_entity_poly.pdbx_seq_one_letter_code
_entity_poly.pdbx_strand_id
1 'polypeptide(L)' 'MSRKTGAIGVLIAGILLLIMNFLELDFNHLEKGPLAGILSNVLLIIAMILSIRHLNNEEQT' A
#
# COMPACT_ATOMS: atom_id res chain seq x y z
N MET A 1 10.29 -18.49 -2.04
CA MET A 1 9.36 -17.63 -1.28
C MET A 1 7.94 -17.94 -1.75
N SER A 2 6.99 -18.19 -0.85
CA SER A 2 5.58 -18.32 -1.23
C SER A 2 5.06 -16.97 -1.72
N ARG A 3 4.16 -16.96 -2.72
CA ARG A 3 3.50 -15.75 -3.24
C ARG A 3 2.82 -14.95 -2.10
N LYS A 4 2.34 -15.65 -1.06
CA LYS A 4 1.78 -15.05 0.17
C LYS A 4 2.83 -14.31 1.01
N THR A 5 4.03 -14.87 1.17
CA THR A 5 5.12 -14.23 1.94
C THR A 5 5.60 -12.95 1.27
N GLY A 6 5.73 -12.95 -0.06
CA GLY A 6 6.07 -11.75 -0.83
C GLY A 6 4.99 -10.66 -0.69
N ALA A 7 3.72 -11.05 -0.76
CA ALA A 7 2.61 -10.12 -0.61
C ALA A 7 2.55 -9.46 0.78
N ILE A 8 2.80 -10.22 1.84
CA ILE A 8 2.87 -9.68 3.21
C ILE A 8 4.03 -8.68 3.34
N GLY A 9 5.19 -8.96 2.75
CA GLY A 9 6.34 -8.04 2.74
C GLY A 9 6.03 -6.70 2.06
N VAL A 10 5.38 -6.74 0.90
CA VAL A 10 4.97 -5.51 0.17
C VAL A 10 3.93 -4.72 0.96
N LEU A 11 3.00 -5.39 1.65
CA LEU A 11 2.02 -4.73 2.54
C LEU A 11 2.70 -3.96 3.67
N ILE A 12 3.66 -4.58 4.35
CA ILE A 12 4.40 -3.95 5.46
C ILE A 12 5.18 -2.73 4.95
N ALA A 13 5.86 -2.85 3.81
CA ALA A 13 6.57 -1.73 3.19
C ALA A 13 5.61 -0.58 2.78
N GLY A 14 4.44 -0.91 2.21
CA GLY A 14 3.41 0.06 1.86
C GLY A 14 2.86 0.83 3.06
N ILE A 15 2.63 0.13 4.18
CA ILE A 15 2.17 0.76 5.43
C ILE A 15 3.25 1.70 6.00
N LEU A 16 4.51 1.29 6.01
CA LEU A 16 5.62 2.14 6.48
C LEU A 16 5.77 3.41 5.61
N LEU A 17 5.67 3.28 4.29
CA LEU A 17 5.72 4.42 3.37
C LEU A 17 4.52 5.36 3.57
N LEU A 18 3.35 4.82 3.88
CA LEU A 18 2.14 5.61 4.14
C LEU A 18 2.29 6.41 5.45
N ILE A 19 2.88 5.82 6.49
CA ILE A 19 3.22 6.52 7.74
C ILE A 19 4.23 7.65 7.47
N MET A 20 5.28 7.41 6.69
CA MET A 20 6.26 8.45 6.34
C MET A 20 5.60 9.62 5.58
N ASN A 21 4.72 9.32 4.61
CA ASN A 21 3.97 10.35 3.89
C ASN A 21 3.04 11.16 4.82
N PHE A 22 2.47 10.54 5.85
CA PHE A 22 1.64 11.24 6.84
C PHE A 22 2.46 12.11 7.80
N LEU A 23 3.66 11.68 8.18
CA LEU A 23 4.56 12.46 9.05
C LEU A 23 5.11 13.70 8.32
N GLU A 24 5.28 13.61 7.01
CA GLU A 24 5.71 14.71 6.14
C GLU A 24 4.54 15.57 5.64
N LEU A 25 3.30 15.23 6.02
CA LEU A 25 2.11 15.94 5.61
C LEU A 25 2.00 17.30 6.33
N ASP A 26 2.52 18.33 5.70
CA ASP A 26 2.24 19.71 6.09
C ASP A 26 0.88 20.15 5.53
N PHE A 27 -0.14 20.13 6.41
CA PHE A 27 -1.51 20.56 6.08
C PHE A 27 -1.60 22.02 5.60
N ASN A 28 -0.59 22.85 5.87
CA ASN A 28 -0.56 24.24 5.41
C ASN A 28 -0.01 24.39 3.98
N HIS A 29 0.59 23.34 3.39
CA HIS A 29 1.19 23.36 2.04
C HIS A 29 0.77 22.16 1.18
N LEU A 30 -0.51 21.81 1.20
CA LEU A 30 -1.09 20.68 0.45
C LEU A 30 -0.92 20.75 -1.08
N GLU A 31 -0.66 21.95 -1.64
CA GLU A 31 -0.44 22.14 -3.09
C GLU A 31 0.85 21.49 -3.61
N LYS A 32 1.84 21.19 -2.76
CA LYS A 32 3.18 20.74 -3.21
C LYS A 32 3.32 19.23 -3.47
N GLY A 33 2.21 18.50 -3.63
CA GLY A 33 2.25 17.08 -3.96
C GLY A 33 2.20 16.03 -2.83
N PRO A 34 2.10 16.34 -1.51
CA PRO A 34 2.01 15.28 -0.49
C PRO A 34 0.74 14.42 -0.61
N LEU A 35 -0.34 14.98 -1.17
CA LEU A 35 -1.57 14.22 -1.48
C LEU A 35 -1.36 13.11 -2.51
N ALA A 36 -0.48 13.31 -3.51
CA ALA A 36 -0.21 12.30 -4.53
C ALA A 36 0.55 11.10 -3.94
N GLY A 37 1.47 11.35 -3.01
CA GLY A 37 2.21 10.29 -2.29
C GLY A 37 1.29 9.44 -1.40
N ILE A 38 0.37 10.08 -0.68
CA ILE A 38 -0.66 9.39 0.11
C ILE A 38 -1.58 8.56 -0.80
N LEU A 39 -2.10 9.17 -1.88
CA LEU A 39 -3.03 8.50 -2.78
C LEU A 39 -2.39 7.29 -3.47
N SER A 40 -1.13 7.40 -3.90
CA SER A 40 -0.38 6.29 -4.50
C SER A 40 -0.16 5.13 -3.52
N ASN A 41 0.17 5.41 -2.25
CA ASN A 41 0.33 4.35 -1.25
C ASN A 41 -0.99 3.68 -0.87
N VAL A 42 -2.10 4.44 -0.80
CA VAL A 42 -3.43 3.87 -0.59
C VAL A 42 -3.80 2.92 -1.74
N LEU A 43 -3.58 3.32 -2.99
CA LEU A 43 -3.81 2.47 -4.16
C LEU A 43 -2.96 1.21 -4.13
N LEU A 44 -1.70 1.30 -3.70
CA LEU A 44 -0.78 0.17 -3.58
C LEU A 44 -1.25 -0.85 -2.53
N ILE A 45 -1.73 -0.38 -1.37
CA ILE A 45 -2.31 -1.24 -0.33
C ILE A 45 -3.59 -1.93 -0.84
N ILE A 46 -4.48 -1.20 -1.54
CA ILE A 46 -5.70 -1.78 -2.12
C ILE A 46 -5.33 -2.84 -3.17
N ALA A 47 -4.39 -2.56 -4.07
CA ALA A 47 -3.93 -3.51 -5.08
C ALA A 47 -3.35 -4.78 -4.44
N MET A 48 -2.64 -4.64 -3.32
CA MET A 48 -2.12 -5.78 -2.57
C MET A 48 -3.21 -6.61 -1.90
N ILE A 49 -4.22 -5.98 -1.30
CA ILE A 49 -5.39 -6.68 -0.74
C ILE A 49 -6.12 -7.47 -1.83
N LEU A 50 -6.34 -6.84 -3.00
CA LEU A 50 -6.97 -7.50 -4.14
C LEU A 50 -6.13 -8.68 -4.67
N SER A 51 -4.81 -8.51 -4.77
CA SER A 51 -3.90 -9.58 -5.20
C SER A 51 -3.94 -10.77 -4.24
N ILE A 52 -3.90 -10.53 -2.92
CA ILE A 52 -4.01 -11.58 -1.92
C ILE A 52 -5.36 -12.28 -2.02
N ARG A 53 -6.46 -11.52 -2.16
CA ARG A 53 -7.80 -12.09 -2.31
C ARG A 53 -7.93 -12.94 -3.58
N HIS A 54 -7.34 -12.50 -4.68
CA HIS A 54 -7.33 -13.25 -5.93
C HIS A 54 -6.53 -14.55 -5.79
N LEU A 55 -5.31 -14.49 -5.23
CA LEU A 55 -4.49 -15.67 -4.94
C LEU A 55 -5.20 -16.68 -4.04
N ASN A 56 -5.91 -16.20 -3.02
CA ASN A 56 -6.62 -17.07 -2.07
C ASN A 56 -7.89 -17.68 -2.66
N ASN A 57 -8.45 -17.09 -3.72
CA ASN A 57 -9.56 -17.66 -4.48
C ASN A 57 -9.06 -18.70 -5.49
N GLU A 58 -7.89 -18.52 -6.10
CA GLU A 58 -7.28 -19.52 -7.00
C GLU A 58 -6.81 -20.79 -6.27
N GLU A 59 -6.38 -20.68 -5.00
CA GLU A 59 -6.03 -21.85 -4.17
C GLU A 59 -7.25 -22.67 -3.70
N GLN A 60 -8.48 -22.16 -3.85
CA GLN A 60 -9.72 -22.82 -3.40
C GLN A 60 -10.49 -23.54 -4.51
N THR A 61 -9.98 -23.51 -5.75
CA THR A 61 -10.48 -24.25 -6.94
C THR A 61 -9.47 -25.28 -7.39
#